data_AF-A0A7S3I2E5-F1
#
_entry.id   AF-A0A7S3I2E5-F1
#
_cell.length_a   1.000
_cell.length_b   1.000
_cell.length_c   1.000
_cell.angle_alpha   90.00
_cell.angle_beta   90.00
_cell.angle_gamma   90.00
#
_symmetry.space_group_name_H-M   'P 1'
#
loop_
_entity.id
_entity.type
_entity.pdbx_description
1 polymer ?
#
loop_
_entity_poly.entity_id
_entity_poly.type
_entity_poly.pdbx_seq_one_letter_code
_entity_poly.pdbx_strand_id
1 'polypeptide(L)'
;MVEANPSGAGQQSGSAASANGPTPTRNLVISSNNFIHMNEGNIKNFYKISSCIGRGAYGEVRKCLSKETNALRAVKIINKKYLEENERQKLLTEISILKQ
;
A
#
# COMPACT_ATOMS: atom_id res chain seq x y z
N MET A 1 29.20 -26.09 -51.49
CA MET A 1 28.97 -25.21 -52.65
C MET A 1 27.49 -25.39 -53.01
N VAL A 2 26.56 -24.62 -52.42
CA VAL A 2 26.13 -23.26 -52.86
C VAL A 2 25.55 -23.40 -54.28
N GLU A 3 24.25 -23.18 -54.56
CA GLU A 3 23.51 -21.93 -54.33
C GLU A 3 21.98 -22.05 -54.59
N ALA A 4 21.24 -21.16 -53.92
CA ALA A 4 19.99 -20.45 -54.31
C ALA A 4 18.71 -21.20 -54.74
N ASN A 5 17.70 -21.18 -53.84
CA ASN A 5 16.27 -21.17 -54.21
C ASN A 5 15.79 -19.71 -54.40
N PRO A 6 15.06 -19.40 -55.49
CA PRO A 6 14.53 -18.05 -55.73
C PRO A 6 13.19 -17.77 -55.04
N SER A 7 13.03 -16.49 -54.76
CA SER A 7 11.93 -15.75 -54.13
C SER A 7 10.60 -15.81 -54.89
N GLY A 8 9.49 -15.75 -54.14
CA GLY A 8 8.14 -15.42 -54.61
C GLY A 8 7.13 -15.63 -53.47
N ALA A 9 6.87 -14.63 -52.61
CA ALA A 9 5.89 -13.55 -52.79
C ALA A 9 4.42 -14.03 -52.76
N GLY A 10 3.70 -13.65 -51.69
CA GLY A 10 2.25 -13.44 -51.72
C GLY A 10 1.39 -14.44 -50.96
N GLN A 11 1.10 -14.14 -49.70
CA GLN A 11 -0.25 -13.84 -49.19
C GLN A 11 -0.16 -13.62 -47.67
N GLN A 12 0.02 -12.35 -47.27
CA GLN A 12 -0.37 -11.93 -45.94
C GLN A 12 -1.89 -11.90 -45.93
N SER A 13 -2.49 -12.93 -45.34
CA SER A 13 -3.91 -12.91 -44.99
C SER A 13 -4.12 -11.85 -43.91
N GLY A 14 -4.53 -10.66 -44.35
CA GLY A 14 -5.17 -9.66 -43.49
C GLY A 14 -6.48 -10.24 -42.98
N SER A 15 -6.45 -10.84 -41.79
CA SER A 15 -7.66 -11.05 -41.01
C SER A 15 -7.87 -9.78 -40.20
N ALA A 16 -8.75 -8.95 -40.74
CA ALA A 16 -9.24 -7.72 -40.15
C ALA A 16 -9.49 -7.87 -38.64
N ALA A 17 -9.12 -6.81 -37.91
CA ALA A 17 -9.46 -6.62 -36.52
C ALA A 17 -10.97 -6.85 -36.30
N SER A 18 -11.33 -7.97 -35.67
CA SER A 18 -12.63 -8.13 -35.04
C SER A 18 -12.61 -7.42 -33.69
N ALA A 19 -12.55 -6.08 -33.74
CA ALA A 19 -12.92 -5.26 -32.60
C ALA A 19 -14.43 -5.36 -32.44
N ASN A 20 -14.89 -5.95 -31.33
CA ASN A 20 -16.16 -5.71 -30.61
C ASN A 20 -16.56 -6.93 -29.74
N GLY A 21 -15.65 -7.40 -28.89
CA GLY A 21 -16.05 -8.06 -27.65
C GLY A 21 -15.90 -7.06 -26.51
N PRO A 22 -16.83 -6.95 -25.55
CA PRO A 22 -16.59 -6.17 -24.35
C PRO A 22 -15.37 -6.77 -23.66
N THR A 23 -14.24 -6.06 -23.70
CA THR A 23 -13.05 -6.38 -22.90
C THR A 23 -13.53 -6.60 -21.46
N PRO A 24 -13.17 -7.68 -20.76
CA PRO A 24 -13.64 -7.90 -19.39
C PRO A 24 -13.22 -6.70 -18.53
N THR A 25 -14.18 -5.82 -18.28
CA THR A 25 -14.03 -4.69 -17.36
C THR A 25 -13.99 -5.28 -15.97
N ARG A 26 -12.77 -5.56 -15.50
CA ARG A 26 -12.50 -5.91 -14.11
C ARG A 26 -13.11 -4.84 -13.22
N ASN A 27 -14.06 -5.24 -12.38
CA ASN A 27 -14.67 -4.36 -11.41
C ASN A 27 -13.64 -4.06 -10.31
N LEU A 28 -13.10 -2.84 -10.32
CA LEU A 28 -12.09 -2.41 -9.36
C LEU A 28 -12.82 -1.85 -8.14
N VAL A 29 -12.83 -2.61 -7.04
CA VAL A 29 -13.39 -2.15 -5.76
C VAL A 29 -12.27 -1.50 -4.95
N ILE A 30 -12.38 -0.20 -4.69
CA ILE A 30 -11.46 0.57 -3.85
C ILE A 30 -12.17 0.94 -2.55
N SER A 31 -11.61 0.53 -1.41
CA SER A 31 -12.11 0.84 -0.08
C SER A 31 -11.04 1.55 0.76
N SER A 32 -11.44 2.28 1.81
CA SER A 32 -10.52 3.03 2.68
C SER A 32 -9.40 2.16 3.30
N ASN A 33 -9.72 0.91 3.63
CA ASN A 33 -8.77 -0.08 4.16
C ASN A 33 -7.56 -0.33 3.22
N ASN A 34 -7.73 -0.15 1.90
CA ASN A 34 -6.64 -0.33 0.93
C ASN A 34 -5.50 0.68 1.11
N PHE A 35 -5.75 1.82 1.75
CA PHE A 35 -4.75 2.88 1.95
C PHE A 35 -3.98 2.74 3.27
N ILE A 36 -4.40 1.84 4.17
CA ILE A 36 -3.77 1.65 5.48
C ILE A 36 -2.78 0.50 5.42
N HIS A 37 -1.49 0.86 5.37
CA HIS A 37 -0.37 -0.07 5.24
C HIS A 37 0.64 0.10 6.39
N MET A 38 1.45 -0.94 6.61
CA MET A 38 2.58 -0.87 7.52
C MET A 38 3.75 -0.20 6.80
N ASN A 39 4.22 0.92 7.34
CA ASN A 39 5.39 1.60 6.78
C ASN A 39 6.67 1.04 7.40
N GLU A 40 7.69 0.80 6.57
CA GLU A 40 8.98 0.27 7.02
C GLU A 40 9.96 1.41 7.37
N GLY A 41 10.91 1.13 8.26
CA GLY A 41 11.97 2.07 8.65
C GLY A 41 11.67 2.95 9.87
N ASN A 42 12.54 3.94 10.11
CA ASN A 42 12.45 4.79 11.28
C ASN A 42 11.41 5.89 11.10
N ILE A 43 10.46 5.99 12.03
CA ILE A 43 9.39 7.01 11.99
C ILE A 43 9.92 8.45 11.92
N LYS A 44 11.12 8.73 12.47
CA LYS A 44 11.76 10.05 12.40
C LYS A 44 12.17 10.46 10.99
N ASN A 45 12.25 9.52 10.05
CA ASN A 45 12.52 9.82 8.64
C ASN A 45 11.30 10.52 8.02
N PHE A 46 10.09 10.08 8.37
CA PHE A 46 8.83 10.55 7.81
C PHE A 46 8.17 11.68 8.62
N TYR A 47 8.43 11.72 9.93
CA TYR A 47 7.77 12.66 10.85
C TYR A 47 8.76 13.45 11.70
N LYS A 48 8.44 14.72 11.96
CA LYS A 48 9.02 15.50 13.06
C LYS A 48 8.16 15.29 14.31
N ILE A 49 8.69 14.57 15.29
CA ILE A 49 8.03 14.31 16.58
C ILE A 49 8.16 15.55 17.46
N SER A 50 7.06 16.02 18.01
CA SER A 50 6.96 17.20 18.88
C SER A 50 6.52 16.79 20.30
N SER A 51 5.65 17.58 20.93
CA SER A 51 5.21 17.41 22.31
C SER A 51 4.37 16.15 22.54
N CYS A 52 4.45 15.63 23.76
CA CYS A 52 3.52 14.63 24.28
C CYS A 52 2.17 15.29 24.55
N ILE A 53 1.11 14.73 24.01
CA ILE A 53 -0.27 15.23 24.14
C ILE A 53 -1.16 14.27 24.96
N GLY A 54 -0.68 13.06 25.27
CA GLY A 54 -1.40 12.14 26.14
C GLY A 54 -0.53 10.96 26.58
N ARG A 55 -0.85 10.37 27.73
CA ARG A 55 -0.24 9.15 28.25
C ARG A 55 -1.34 8.21 28.72
N GLY A 56 -1.18 6.92 28.47
CA GLY A 56 -2.09 5.88 28.91
C GLY A 56 -1.35 4.57 29.17
N ALA A 57 -2.10 3.54 29.56
CA ALA A 57 -1.55 2.22 29.91
C ALA A 57 -0.70 1.61 28.78
N TYR A 58 -1.07 1.87 27.52
CA TYR A 58 -0.44 1.29 26.34
C TYR A 58 0.72 2.10 25.76
N GLY A 59 0.98 3.29 26.32
CA GLY A 59 2.05 4.17 25.85
C GLY A 59 1.67 5.64 25.84
N GLU A 60 2.32 6.40 24.97
CA GLU A 60 2.13 7.85 24.89
C GLU A 60 1.71 8.29 23.49
N VAL A 61 0.95 9.38 23.43
CA VAL A 61 0.53 10.01 22.18
C VAL A 61 1.32 11.29 22.03
N ARG A 62 1.97 11.48 20.87
CA ARG A 62 2.71 12.70 20.54
C ARG A 62 2.12 13.40 19.34
N LYS A 63 2.24 14.73 19.33
CA LYS A 63 1.99 15.55 18.15
C LYS A 63 3.15 15.39 17.18
N CYS A 64 2.86 15.07 15.92
CA CYS A 64 3.85 14.86 14.87
C CYS A 64 3.49 15.67 13.63
N LEU A 65 4.51 16.21 12.96
CA LEU A 65 4.36 16.87 11.67
C LEU A 65 4.88 15.92 10.57
N SER A 66 4.02 15.59 9.60
CA SER A 66 4.43 14.85 8.40
C SER A 66 5.39 15.70 7.58
N LYS A 67 6.56 15.16 7.23
CA LYS A 67 7.56 15.91 6.44
C LYS A 67 7.17 16.06 4.97
N GLU A 68 6.40 15.11 4.45
CA GLU A 68 5.95 15.11 3.06
C GLU A 68 4.80 16.10 2.86
N THR A 69 3.78 16.04 3.71
CA THR A 69 2.52 16.78 3.51
C THR A 69 2.37 18.00 4.40
N ASN A 70 3.29 18.22 5.35
CA ASN A 70 3.17 19.24 6.40
C ASN A 70 1.90 19.14 7.26
N ALA A 71 1.21 17.99 7.25
CA ALA A 71 0.03 17.77 8.06
C ALA A 71 0.40 17.41 9.51
N LEU A 72 -0.31 17.99 10.48
CA LEU A 72 -0.22 17.62 11.89
C LEU A 72 -1.03 16.35 12.17
N ARG A 73 -0.42 15.38 12.87
CA ARG A 73 -1.02 14.09 13.24
C ARG A 73 -0.74 13.76 14.70
N ALA A 74 -1.67 13.07 15.35
CA ALA A 74 -1.43 12.42 16.63
C ALA A 74 -0.88 11.01 16.38
N VAL A 75 0.27 10.69 16.98
CA VAL A 75 0.92 9.38 16.84
C VAL A 75 0.95 8.70 18.19
N LYS A 76 0.23 7.59 18.32
CA LYS A 76 0.26 6.70 19.50
C LYS A 76 1.51 5.81 19.40
N ILE A 77 2.43 5.99 20.34
CA ILE A 77 3.70 5.27 20.45
C ILE A 77 3.51 4.15 21.47
N ILE A 78 3.64 2.91 21.01
CA ILE A 78 3.46 1.71 21.82
C ILE A 78 4.80 0.98 21.92
N ASN A 79 5.23 0.69 23.14
CA ASN A 79 6.47 -0.05 23.35
C ASN A 79 6.22 -1.55 23.24
N LYS A 80 6.63 -2.13 22.10
CA LYS A 80 6.43 -3.56 21.81
C LYS A 80 7.12 -4.51 22.78
N LYS A 81 8.17 -4.07 23.50
CA LYS A 81 8.91 -4.93 24.43
C LYS A 81 8.10 -5.33 25.66
N TYR A 82 7.08 -4.54 26.01
CA TYR A 82 6.24 -4.76 27.19
C TYR A 82 4.85 -5.28 26.83
N LEU A 83 4.63 -5.67 25.57
CA LEU A 83 3.38 -6.28 25.14
C LEU A 83 3.46 -7.78 25.35
N GLU A 84 2.72 -8.29 26.32
CA GLU A 84 2.42 -9.71 26.42
C GLU A 84 1.60 -10.17 25.19
N GLU A 85 1.60 -11.47 24.93
CA GLU A 85 0.95 -12.04 23.75
C GLU A 85 -0.55 -11.71 23.66
N ASN A 86 -1.24 -11.73 24.81
CA ASN A 86 -2.65 -11.32 24.89
C ASN A 86 -2.85 -9.84 24.52
N GLU A 87 -1.97 -8.95 24.97
CA GLU A 87 -2.04 -7.52 24.66
C GLU A 87 -1.65 -7.23 23.20
N ARG A 88 -0.73 -8.02 22.64
CA ARG A 88 -0.41 -8.00 21.20
C ARG A 88 -1.64 -8.32 20.36
N GLN A 89 -2.42 -9.33 20.76
CA GLN A 89 -3.65 -9.69 20.05
C GLN A 89 -4.70 -8.58 20.14
N LYS A 90 -4.88 -7.97 21.32
CA LYS A 90 -5.77 -6.81 21.49
C LYS A 90 -5.35 -5.63 20.61
N LEU A 91 -4.05 -5.35 20.50
CA LEU A 91 -3.54 -4.31 19.61
C LEU A 91 -3.86 -4.58 18.14
N LEU A 92 -3.70 -5.82 17.67
CA LEU A 92 -4.05 -6.19 16.30
C LEU A 92 -5.56 -6.07 16.04
N THR A 93 -6.38 -6.45 17.02
CA THR A 93 -7.84 -6.24 16.96
C THR A 93 -8.19 -4.76 16.89
N GLU A 94 -7.57 -3.91 17.73
CA GLU A 94 -7.77 -2.44 17.69
C GLU A 94 -7.44 -1.90 16.30
N ILE A 95 -6.31 -2.28 15.72
CA ILE A 95 -5.92 -1.89 14.36
C ILE A 95 -6.97 -2.35 13.34
N SER A 96 -7.42 -3.61 13.41
CA SER A 96 -8.40 -4.14 12.46
C SER A 96 -9.75 -3.41 12.49
N ILE A 97 -10.18 -2.94 13.66
CA ILE A 97 -11.41 -2.16 13.82
C ILE A 97 -11.23 -0.77 13.22
N LEU A 98 -10.09 -0.11 13.50
CA LEU A 98 -9.80 1.24 12.98
C LEU A 98 -9.58 1.30 11.46
N LYS A 99 -9.44 0.14 10.80
CA LYS A 99 -9.29 0.04 9.34
C LYS A 99 -10.61 -0.04 8.57
N GLN A 100 -11.72 -0.36 9.24
CA GLN A 100 -13.07 -0.40 8.64
C GLN A 100 -13.59 1.01 8.40
#